data_AF-A0A1F2WBN2-F1
#
_entry.id   AF-A0A1F2WBN2-F1
#
_cell.length_a   1.000
_cell.length_b   1.000
_cell.length_c   1.000
_cell.angle_alpha   90.00
_cell.angle_beta   90.00
_cell.angle_gamma   90.00
#
_symmetry.space_group_name_H-M   'P 1'
#
loop_
_entity.id
_entity.type
_entity.pdbx_description
1 polymer ?
#
loop_
_entity_poly.entity_id
_entity_poly.type
_entity_poly.pdbx_seq_one_letter_code
_entity_poly.pdbx_strand_id
1 'polypeptide(L)' 'TDTRRCEECDASQELRLCVTCGHVGCCESQLAHGTKHWITTGHPNTVPVGDAPFHWRWCYADDMYVKR' A
#
# COMPACT_ATOMS: atom_id res chain seq x y z
N THR A 1 8.87 -3.60 -11.53
CA THR A 1 7.99 -4.25 -10.53
C THR A 1 6.60 -4.29 -11.10
N ASP A 2 5.96 -5.46 -11.16
CA ASP A 2 4.56 -5.58 -11.58
C ASP A 2 3.70 -4.96 -10.48
N THR A 3 3.24 -3.73 -10.67
CA THR A 3 2.47 -3.03 -9.63
C THR A 3 1.04 -3.55 -9.49
N ARG A 4 0.65 -4.54 -10.30
CA ARG A 4 -0.73 -5.03 -10.42
C ARG A 4 -1.03 -6.23 -9.54
N ARG A 5 -0.07 -6.66 -8.71
CA ARG A 5 -0.23 -7.76 -7.76
C ARG A 5 0.49 -7.47 -6.45
N CYS A 6 -0.01 -8.07 -5.37
CA CYS A 6 0.70 -8.15 -4.10
C CYS A 6 1.97 -8.98 -4.27
N GLU A 7 3.06 -8.58 -3.62
CA GLU A 7 4.33 -9.31 -3.73
C GLU A 7 4.34 -10.59 -2.87
N GLU A 8 3.45 -10.70 -1.89
CA GLU A 8 3.32 -11.87 -1.00
C GLU A 8 2.19 -12.82 -1.38
N CYS A 9 1.21 -12.41 -2.18
CA CYS A 9 0.08 -13.26 -2.56
C CYS A 9 -0.49 -12.90 -3.94
N ASP A 10 -1.43 -13.72 -4.43
CA ASP A 10 -2.06 -13.53 -5.74
C ASP A 10 -3.13 -12.43 -5.79
N ALA A 11 -3.25 -11.59 -4.75
CA ALA A 11 -4.20 -10.47 -4.75
C ALA A 11 -3.85 -9.48 -5.86
N SER A 12 -4.85 -9.13 -6.67
CA SER A 12 -4.74 -8.18 -7.79
C SER A 12 -5.64 -6.95 -7.61
N GLN A 13 -6.36 -6.88 -6.49
CA GLN A 13 -7.26 -5.78 -6.13
C GLN A 13 -6.92 -5.25 -4.75
N GLU A 14 -7.39 -4.04 -4.46
CA GLU A 14 -7.17 -3.37 -3.16
C GLU A 14 -5.69 -3.33 -2.77
N LEU A 15 -4.84 -3.00 -3.75
CA LEU A 15 -3.40 -2.94 -3.59
C LEU A 15 -2.94 -1.55 -3.18
N ARG A 16 -1.88 -1.51 -2.38
CA ARG A 16 -1.23 -0.30 -1.92
C ARG A 16 0.27 -0.38 -2.23
N LEU A 17 0.80 0.67 -2.85
CA LEU A 17 2.21 0.87 -3.13
C LEU A 17 2.84 1.69 -2.01
N CYS A 18 3.94 1.20 -1.44
CA CYS A 18 4.77 1.95 -0.52
C CYS A 18 5.54 3.04 -1.27
N VAL A 19 5.33 4.31 -0.89
CA VAL A 19 6.01 5.44 -1.57
C VAL A 19 7.48 5.55 -1.20
N THR A 20 7.90 4.90 -0.12
CA THR A 20 9.30 4.95 0.35
C THR A 20 10.18 3.98 -0.43
N CYS A 21 9.71 2.75 -0.68
CA CYS A 21 10.53 1.69 -1.27
C CYS A 21 9.93 1.02 -2.52
N GLY A 22 8.70 1.36 -2.91
CA GLY A 22 8.06 0.81 -4.11
C GLY A 22 7.45 -0.59 -3.96
N HIS A 23 7.39 -1.13 -2.73
CA HIS A 23 6.78 -2.43 -2.45
C HIS A 23 5.25 -2.38 -2.61
N VAL A 24 4.64 -3.43 -3.17
CA VAL A 24 3.18 -3.54 -3.34
C VAL A 24 2.58 -4.62 -2.45
N GLY A 25 1.72 -4.19 -1.52
CA GLY A 25 1.00 -5.06 -0.59
C GLY A 25 -0.51 -4.92 -0.71
N CYS A 26 -1.26 -5.98 -0.39
CA CYS A 26 -2.72 -5.93 -0.32
C CYS A 26 -3.21 -5.26 0.98
N CYS A 27 -4.40 -4.67 0.90
CA CYS A 27 -5.05 -3.97 2.00
C CYS A 27 -5.53 -4.93 3.11
N GLU A 28 -6.06 -4.34 4.18
CA GLU A 28 -6.58 -5.03 5.37
C GLU A 28 -7.86 -5.82 5.08
N SER A 29 -8.61 -5.38 4.06
CA SER A 29 -9.76 -6.10 3.49
C SER A 29 -9.38 -7.42 2.82
N GLN A 30 -8.10 -7.67 2.59
CA GLN A 30 -7.55 -8.90 2.03
C GLN A 30 -6.76 -9.67 3.11
N LEU A 31 -5.43 -9.72 3.00
CA LEU A 31 -4.53 -10.39 3.95
C LEU A 31 -3.62 -9.41 4.72
N ALA A 32 -3.86 -8.10 4.59
CA ALA A 32 -3.14 -7.05 5.30
C ALA A 32 -1.60 -7.03 5.07
N HIS A 33 -1.12 -7.45 3.89
CA HIS A 33 0.31 -7.43 3.59
C HIS A 33 0.92 -6.02 3.58
N GLY A 34 0.15 -4.99 3.17
CA GLY A 34 0.60 -3.60 3.27
C GLY A 34 0.85 -3.15 4.72
N THR A 35 0.00 -3.58 5.65
CA THR A 35 0.15 -3.28 7.09
C THR A 35 1.33 -4.06 7.68
N LYS A 36 1.48 -5.34 7.33
CA LYS A 36 2.63 -6.16 7.75
C LYS A 36 3.96 -5.58 7.25
N HIS A 37 4.00 -5.11 6.00
CA HIS A 37 5.15 -4.43 5.42
C HIS A 37 5.53 -3.18 6.23
N TRP A 38 4.55 -2.32 6.55
CA TRP A 38 4.79 -1.17 7.41
C TRP A 38 5.36 -1.56 8.78
N ILE A 39 4.78 -2.55 9.46
CA ILE A 39 5.25 -3.02 10.78
C ILE A 39 6.70 -3.52 10.70
N THR A 40 7.07 -4.18 9.60
CA THR A 40 8.40 -4.78 9.43
C THR A 40 9.47 -3.76 9.03
N THR A 41 9.11 -2.79 8.18
CA THR A 41 10.07 -1.85 7.56
C THR A 41 10.04 -0.45 8.16
N GLY A 42 8.97 -0.10 8.88
CA GLY A 42 8.73 1.25 9.37
C GLY A 42 8.31 2.23 8.29
N HIS A 43 7.92 1.80 7.08
CA HIS A 43 7.46 2.69 6.01
C HIS A 43 5.95 2.98 6.14
N PRO A 44 5.53 4.18 6.61
CA PRO A 44 4.13 4.37 6.99
C PRO A 44 3.26 4.82 5.82
N ASN A 45 3.85 5.37 4.76
CA ASN A 45 3.10 6.01 3.69
C ASN A 45 2.90 5.06 2.51
N THR A 46 1.65 4.89 2.09
CA THR A 46 1.27 4.11 0.91
C THR A 46 0.25 4.85 0.05
N VAL A 47 0.15 4.48 -1.22
CA VAL A 47 -0.82 5.01 -2.18
C VAL A 47 -1.56 3.87 -2.85
N PRO A 48 -2.84 4.04 -3.22
CA PRO A 48 -3.58 3.00 -3.91
C PRO A 48 -2.93 2.71 -5.27
N VAL A 49 -2.91 1.44 -5.68
CA VAL A 49 -2.49 1.07 -7.03
C VAL A 49 -3.71 0.96 -7.94
N GLY A 50 -3.69 1.69 -9.05
CA GLY A 50 -4.72 1.66 -10.07
C GLY A 50 -4.44 2.68 -11.18
N ASP A 51 -5.30 2.71 -12.20
CA ASP A 51 -5.13 3.57 -13.37
C ASP A 51 -5.51 5.06 -13.09
N ALA A 52 -6.14 5.34 -11.95
CA ALA A 52 -6.56 6.68 -11.59
C ALA A 52 -5.45 7.45 -10.84
N PRO A 53 -5.22 8.74 -11.17
CA PRO A 53 -4.35 9.58 -10.37
C PRO A 53 -4.93 9.75 -8.97
N PHE A 54 -4.11 9.51 -7.95
CA PHE A 54 -4.46 9.69 -6.54
C PHE A 54 -3.82 10.96 -5.99
N HIS A 55 -4.61 11.75 -5.27
CA HIS A 55 -4.18 13.01 -4.63
C HIS A 55 -3.98 12.85 -3.11
N TRP A 56 -3.96 11.62 -2.63
CA TRP A 56 -3.87 11.28 -1.23
C TRP A 56 -2.95 10.08 -1.05
N ARG A 57 -2.38 9.96 0.15
CA ARG A 57 -1.67 8.78 0.63
C ARG A 57 -2.28 8.33 1.95
N TRP A 58 -2.24 7.04 2.22
CA TRP A 58 -2.57 6.48 3.53
C TRP A 58 -1.31 6.48 4.39
N CYS A 59 -1.38 7.06 5.58
CA CYS A 59 -0.32 6.98 6.58
C CYS A 59 -0.74 6.00 7.67
N TYR A 60 -0.06 4.85 7.75
CA TYR A 60 -0.32 3.85 8.79
C TYR A 60 0.05 4.32 10.19
N ALA A 61 1.05 5.20 10.32
CA ALA A 61 1.46 5.72 11.63
C ALA A 61 0.41 6.64 12.25
N ASP A 62 -0.26 7.44 11.42
CA ASP A 62 -1.27 8.42 11.84
C ASP A 62 -2.71 7.91 11.67
N ASP A 63 -2.88 6.70 11.13
CA ASP A 63 -4.16 6.07 10.79
C ASP A 63 -5.10 7.01 9.99
N MET A 64 -4.54 7.74 9.01
CA MET A 64 -5.29 8.76 8.29
C MET A 64 -4.90 8.92 6.82
N TYR A 65 -5.83 9.50 6.06
CA TYR A 65 -5.58 10.01 4.73
C TYR A 65 -4.83 11.35 4.79
N VAL A 66 -3.63 11.37 4.23
CA VAL A 66 -2.82 12.58 4.08
C VAL A 66 -2.96 13.07 2.65
N LYS A 67 -3.53 14.27 2.48
CA LYS A 67 -3.60 14.93 1.17
C LYS A 67 -2.19 15.31 0.72
N ARG A 68 -1.97 15.23 -0.58
CA ARG A 68 -0.71 15.65 -1.20
C ARG A 68 -0.59 17.17 -1.23
#